data_AF-A0A0Q7FV16-F1
#
_entry.id   AF-A0A0Q7FV16-F1
#
_cell.length_a   1.000
_cell.length_b   1.000
_cell.length_c   1.000
_cell.angle_alpha   90.00
_cell.angle_beta   90.00
_cell.angle_gamma   90.00
#
_symmetry.space_group_name_H-M   'P 1'
#
loop_
_entity.id
_entity.type
_entity.pdbx_description
1 polymer ?
#
loop_
_entity_poly.entity_id
_entity_poly.type
_entity_poly.pdbx_seq_one_letter_code
_entity_poly.pdbx_strand_id
1 'polypeptide(L)'
;MFQKLILILLFSCCFQVKSQNSQNIEEDENNSISNQLYTKCFENLNQGSEILEKYPAFKNAKICSIMYCIALLSYEKEDLKLVAEERMRGIATQLFREGTPVLLITGMESYERAQKNNENLEDDNHIIYISIAACTVSQFEARAREIINKQTKTLINNNSLKY
;
A
#
# COMPACT_ATOMS: atom_id res chain seq x y z
N MET A 1 10.91 52.04 -20.11
CA MET A 1 11.23 50.60 -19.90
C MET A 1 11.06 50.15 -18.45
N PHE A 2 11.40 50.98 -17.45
CA PHE A 2 11.25 50.66 -16.02
C PHE A 2 9.83 50.26 -15.58
N GLN A 3 8.79 50.92 -16.11
CA GLN A 3 7.39 50.65 -15.74
C GLN A 3 6.92 49.24 -16.12
N LYS A 4 7.44 48.69 -17.23
CA LYS A 4 7.14 47.31 -17.67
C LYS A 4 7.87 46.26 -16.80
N LEU A 5 9.08 46.59 -16.34
CA LEU A 5 9.85 45.74 -15.42
C LEU A 5 9.16 45.60 -14.05
N ILE A 6 8.59 46.68 -13.53
CA ILE A 6 7.85 46.68 -12.26
C ILE A 6 6.58 45.81 -12.36
N LEU A 7 5.87 45.87 -13.49
CA LEU A 7 4.68 45.04 -13.72
C LEU A 7 5.02 43.55 -13.82
N ILE A 8 6.14 43.18 -14.44
CA ILE A 8 6.59 41.79 -14.52
C ILE A 8 6.99 41.27 -13.13
N LEU A 9 7.67 42.10 -12.32
CA LEU A 9 8.03 41.77 -10.94
C LEU A 9 6.81 41.56 -10.05
N LEU A 10 5.79 42.42 -10.17
CA LEU A 10 4.51 42.27 -9.46
C LEU A 10 3.74 41.01 -9.88
N PHE A 11 3.78 40.64 -11.17
CA PHE A 11 3.09 39.44 -11.67
C PHE A 11 3.78 38.14 -11.22
N SER A 12 5.11 38.14 -11.06
CA SER A 12 5.85 36.97 -10.55
C SER A 12 5.56 36.65 -9.08
N CYS A 13 5.16 37.63 -8.25
CA CYS A 13 4.78 37.39 -6.86
C CYS A 13 3.43 36.66 -6.72
N CYS A 14 2.59 36.65 -7.75
CA CYS A 14 1.29 35.95 -7.72
C CYS A 14 1.39 34.44 -7.98
N PHE A 15 2.55 33.92 -8.38
CA PHE A 15 2.75 32.48 -8.65
C PHE A 15 3.34 31.69 -7.47
N GLN A 16 3.47 32.31 -6.29
CA GLN A 16 3.83 31.57 -5.08
C GLN A 16 2.60 30.89 -4.47
N VAL A 17 2.02 29.93 -5.19
CA VAL A 17 1.18 28.91 -4.56
C VAL A 17 2.11 28.10 -3.67
N LYS A 18 1.98 28.25 -2.35
CA LYS A 18 2.66 27.38 -1.40
C LYS A 18 2.09 25.97 -1.58
N SER A 19 2.83 25.11 -2.26
CA SER A 19 2.66 23.65 -2.14
C SER A 19 2.81 23.27 -0.67
N GLN A 20 1.86 22.49 -0.18
CA GLN A 20 1.72 21.88 1.15
C GLN A 20 2.56 22.52 2.27
N ASN A 21 1.85 23.25 3.14
CA ASN A 21 2.32 23.79 4.39
C ASN A 21 3.05 22.69 5.20
N SER A 22 4.36 22.80 5.32
CA SER A 22 5.21 21.92 6.14
C SER A 22 5.08 22.25 7.63
N GLN A 23 3.87 22.52 8.12
CA GLN A 23 3.63 22.63 9.54
C GLN A 23 3.59 21.23 10.12
N ASN A 24 4.70 20.85 10.75
CA ASN A 24 4.85 19.66 11.59
C ASN A 24 4.43 18.36 10.92
N ILE A 25 5.22 17.92 9.93
CA ILE A 25 5.55 16.50 9.91
C ILE A 25 6.60 16.37 11.01
N GLU A 26 6.15 16.21 12.26
CA GLU A 26 7.01 15.57 13.24
C GLU A 26 7.52 14.29 12.58
N GLU A 27 8.83 14.08 12.64
CA GLU A 27 9.48 12.80 12.36
C GLU A 27 9.00 11.77 13.41
N ASP A 28 7.69 11.53 13.50
CA ASP A 28 7.18 10.29 14.04
C ASP A 28 7.50 9.24 12.99
N GLU A 29 8.65 8.63 13.20
CA GLU A 29 9.20 7.50 12.46
C GLU A 29 8.14 6.43 12.24
N ASN A 30 7.32 6.58 11.20
CA ASN A 30 6.54 5.59 10.46
C ASN A 30 5.96 4.40 11.26
N ASN A 31 5.53 4.61 12.51
CA ASN A 31 5.16 3.58 13.48
C ASN A 31 3.67 3.18 13.40
N SER A 32 2.92 3.70 12.43
CA SER A 32 1.52 3.32 12.24
C SER A 32 1.39 1.82 11.97
N ILE A 33 0.36 1.18 12.54
CA ILE A 33 0.03 -0.22 12.27
C ILE A 33 -0.11 -0.49 10.76
N SER A 34 -0.64 0.47 10.01
CA SER A 34 -0.74 0.39 8.56
C SER A 34 0.64 0.25 7.90
N ASN A 35 1.61 1.08 8.28
CA ASN A 35 2.96 0.99 7.71
C ASN A 35 3.66 -0.30 8.13
N GLN A 36 3.55 -0.69 9.41
CA GLN A 36 4.13 -1.94 9.92
C GLN A 36 3.64 -3.15 9.12
N LEU A 37 2.32 -3.26 8.89
CA LEU A 37 1.74 -4.37 8.13
C LEU A 37 2.02 -4.28 6.63
N TYR A 38 2.10 -3.06 6.07
CA TYR A 38 2.45 -2.84 4.66
C TYR A 38 3.86 -3.32 4.33
N THR A 39 4.80 -3.12 5.25
CA THR A 39 6.21 -3.52 5.10
C THR A 39 6.54 -4.87 5.72
N LYS A 40 5.64 -5.47 6.52
CA LYS A 40 5.88 -6.75 7.21
C LYS A 40 6.27 -7.85 6.21
N CYS A 41 7.40 -8.49 6.48
CA CYS A 41 7.93 -9.58 5.68
C CYS A 41 7.50 -10.94 6.26
N PHE A 42 6.78 -11.73 5.46
CA PHE A 42 6.42 -13.11 5.80
C PHE A 42 7.42 -14.08 5.15
N GLU A 43 8.48 -14.43 5.88
CA GLU A 43 9.60 -15.25 5.35
C GLU A 43 9.19 -16.68 4.96
N ASN A 44 8.07 -17.17 5.47
CA ASN A 44 7.51 -18.47 5.13
C ASN A 44 6.76 -18.50 3.77
N LEU A 45 6.67 -17.37 3.05
CA LEU A 45 6.06 -17.32 1.72
C LEU A 45 7.07 -17.71 0.64
N ASN A 46 7.00 -18.97 0.22
CA ASN A 46 7.88 -19.56 -0.77
C ASN A 46 7.23 -19.77 -2.15
N GLN A 47 5.99 -19.33 -2.35
CA GLN A 47 5.29 -19.46 -3.64
C GLN A 47 6.11 -18.79 -4.75
N GLY A 48 6.36 -19.52 -5.84
CA GLY A 48 7.08 -19.01 -7.00
C GLY A 48 8.57 -18.71 -6.77
N SER A 49 9.19 -19.29 -5.73
CA SER A 49 10.63 -19.09 -5.46
C SER A 49 11.50 -19.60 -6.62
N GLU A 50 11.10 -20.72 -7.22
CA GLU A 50 11.73 -21.31 -8.40
C GLU A 50 11.67 -20.40 -9.65
N ILE A 51 10.69 -19.49 -9.71
CA ILE A 51 10.61 -18.48 -10.76
C ILE A 51 11.59 -17.35 -10.43
N LEU A 52 11.58 -16.85 -9.19
CA LEU A 52 12.47 -15.76 -8.75
C LEU A 52 13.95 -16.11 -8.88
N GLU A 53 14.33 -17.38 -8.64
CA GLU A 53 15.71 -17.87 -8.80
C GLU A 53 16.27 -17.71 -10.22
N LYS A 54 15.40 -17.64 -11.24
CA LYS A 54 15.80 -17.41 -12.64
C LYS A 54 16.27 -15.98 -12.91
N TYR A 55 16.02 -15.06 -11.97
CA TYR A 55 16.26 -13.63 -12.12
C TYR A 55 17.33 -13.17 -11.12
N PRO A 56 18.57 -12.89 -11.58
CA PRO A 56 19.67 -12.47 -10.70
C PRO A 56 19.34 -11.23 -9.84
N ALA A 57 18.48 -10.34 -10.36
CA ALA A 57 18.03 -9.14 -9.66
C ALA A 57 17.28 -9.45 -8.34
N PHE A 58 16.68 -10.64 -8.22
CA PHE A 58 15.92 -11.03 -7.02
C PHE A 58 16.67 -11.95 -6.06
N LYS A 59 17.94 -12.27 -6.32
CA LYS A 59 18.72 -13.21 -5.50
C LYS A 59 18.76 -12.86 -4.01
N ASN A 60 18.73 -11.56 -3.70
CA ASN A 60 18.70 -11.04 -2.32
C ASN A 60 17.42 -10.24 -2.02
N ALA A 61 16.45 -10.23 -2.94
CA ALA A 61 15.23 -9.46 -2.77
C ALA A 61 14.25 -10.26 -1.92
N LYS A 62 13.88 -9.69 -0.76
CA LYS A 62 12.83 -10.25 0.09
C LYS A 62 11.45 -9.85 -0.45
N ILE A 63 10.94 -10.59 -1.44
CA ILE A 63 9.58 -10.40 -1.98
C ILE A 63 8.56 -11.06 -1.02
N CYS A 64 8.38 -10.50 0.17
CA CYS A 64 7.61 -11.13 1.25
C CYS A 64 6.64 -10.16 1.94
N SER A 65 6.54 -8.91 1.47
CA SER A 65 5.64 -7.89 2.02
C SER A 65 4.67 -7.38 0.96
N ILE A 66 3.60 -6.73 1.39
CA ILE A 66 2.61 -6.12 0.48
C ILE A 66 3.32 -5.13 -0.45
N MET A 67 4.16 -4.26 0.12
CA MET A 67 4.95 -3.28 -0.62
C MET A 67 5.79 -3.93 -1.73
N TYR A 68 6.57 -4.96 -1.41
CA TYR A 68 7.44 -5.61 -2.41
C TYR A 68 6.65 -6.40 -3.45
N CYS A 69 5.53 -7.01 -3.08
CA CYS A 69 4.66 -7.68 -4.05
C CYS A 69 4.01 -6.66 -5.01
N ILE A 70 3.63 -5.46 -4.54
CA ILE A 70 3.12 -4.39 -5.43
C ILE A 70 4.21 -3.98 -6.42
N ALA A 71 5.44 -3.79 -5.95
CA ALA A 71 6.57 -3.51 -6.82
C ALA A 71 6.83 -4.65 -7.82
N LEU A 72 6.64 -5.91 -7.42
CA LEU A 72 6.81 -7.05 -8.32
C LEU A 72 5.72 -7.10 -9.41
N LEU A 73 4.49 -6.65 -9.12
CA LEU A 73 3.42 -6.54 -10.13
C LEU A 73 3.75 -5.56 -11.26
N SER A 74 4.66 -4.60 -11.04
CA SER A 74 5.01 -3.62 -12.06
C SER A 74 5.89 -4.17 -13.19
N TYR A 75 6.44 -5.38 -13.02
CA TYR A 75 7.25 -6.00 -14.05
C TYR A 75 6.38 -6.51 -15.20
N GLU A 76 6.87 -6.37 -16.44
CA GLU A 76 6.12 -6.80 -17.63
C GLU A 76 5.93 -8.32 -17.70
N LYS A 77 6.87 -9.08 -17.12
CA LYS A 77 6.89 -10.53 -17.21
C LYS A 77 5.78 -11.17 -16.38
N GLU A 78 4.98 -12.00 -17.05
CA GLU A 78 3.78 -12.59 -16.48
C GLU A 78 4.08 -13.60 -15.36
N ASP A 79 5.17 -14.34 -15.47
CA ASP A 79 5.61 -15.26 -14.41
C ASP A 79 5.88 -14.52 -13.09
N LEU A 80 6.55 -13.36 -13.15
CA LEU A 80 6.79 -12.52 -11.97
C LEU A 80 5.50 -11.94 -11.38
N LYS A 81 4.54 -11.53 -12.22
CA LYS A 81 3.23 -11.08 -11.74
C LYS A 81 2.50 -12.19 -11.01
N LEU A 82 2.46 -13.41 -11.57
CA LEU A 82 1.85 -14.57 -10.93
C LEU A 82 2.48 -14.86 -9.56
N VAL A 83 3.81 -14.77 -9.44
CA VAL A 83 4.48 -14.88 -8.13
C VAL A 83 3.97 -13.82 -7.15
N ALA A 84 3.86 -12.57 -7.60
CA ALA A 84 3.36 -11.48 -6.76
C ALA A 84 1.92 -11.74 -6.30
N GLU A 85 1.03 -12.19 -7.20
CA GLU A 85 -0.37 -12.47 -6.87
C GLU A 85 -0.49 -13.60 -5.82
N GLU A 86 0.22 -14.72 -6.03
CA GLU A 86 0.19 -15.85 -5.10
C GLU A 86 0.76 -15.48 -3.74
N ARG A 87 1.86 -14.72 -3.71
CA ARG A 87 2.40 -14.21 -2.45
C ARG A 87 1.44 -13.24 -1.77
N MET A 88 0.76 -12.34 -2.48
CA MET A 88 -0.27 -11.47 -1.89
C MET A 88 -1.42 -12.25 -1.25
N ARG A 89 -1.90 -13.33 -1.90
CA ARG A 89 -2.90 -14.23 -1.29
C ARG A 89 -2.37 -14.88 -0.03
N GLY A 90 -1.11 -15.32 -0.05
CA GLY A 90 -0.40 -15.86 1.10
C GLY A 90 -0.33 -14.85 2.25
N ILE A 91 0.10 -13.62 1.98
CA ILE A 91 0.17 -12.51 2.95
C ILE A 91 -1.20 -12.25 3.58
N ALA A 92 -2.24 -12.07 2.76
CA ALA A 92 -3.59 -11.82 3.26
C ALA A 92 -4.08 -12.97 4.16
N THR A 93 -3.72 -14.21 3.82
CA THR A 93 -4.05 -15.39 4.62
C THR A 93 -3.29 -15.42 5.95
N GLN A 94 -2.00 -15.08 5.97
CA GLN A 94 -1.22 -15.02 7.20
C GLN A 94 -1.73 -13.91 8.12
N LEU A 95 -1.96 -12.71 7.59
CA LEU A 95 -2.52 -11.58 8.33
C LEU A 95 -3.88 -11.91 8.98
N PHE A 96 -4.76 -12.59 8.23
CA PHE A 96 -6.03 -13.08 8.79
C PHE A 96 -5.82 -14.09 9.93
N ARG A 97 -4.89 -15.05 9.77
CA ARG A 97 -4.60 -16.06 10.79
C ARG A 97 -3.97 -15.47 12.05
N GLU A 98 -3.21 -14.39 11.91
CA GLU A 98 -2.64 -13.62 13.02
C GLU A 98 -3.68 -12.73 13.72
N GLY A 99 -4.93 -12.71 13.26
CA GLY A 99 -6.01 -11.92 13.85
C GLY A 99 -6.03 -10.45 13.39
N THR A 100 -5.25 -10.09 12.38
CA THR A 100 -5.17 -8.72 11.84
C THR A 100 -5.49 -8.71 10.35
N PRO A 101 -6.74 -9.05 9.93
CA PRO A 101 -7.12 -8.99 8.53
C PRO A 101 -6.89 -7.58 7.95
N VAL A 102 -6.42 -7.52 6.70
CA VAL A 102 -6.08 -6.25 6.05
C VAL A 102 -6.96 -6.00 4.84
N LEU A 103 -7.44 -4.75 4.70
CA LEU A 103 -8.02 -4.22 3.48
C LEU A 103 -7.19 -3.03 2.97
N LEU A 104 -6.80 -3.08 1.70
CA LEU A 104 -6.16 -1.96 1.02
C LEU A 104 -7.23 -0.98 0.53
N ILE A 105 -7.00 0.32 0.74
CA ILE A 105 -7.86 1.40 0.27
C ILE A 105 -7.06 2.43 -0.53
N THR A 106 -7.76 3.14 -1.42
CA THR A 106 -7.16 4.07 -2.37
C THR A 106 -8.07 5.26 -2.61
N GLY A 107 -7.52 6.29 -3.26
CA GLY A 107 -8.21 7.50 -3.66
C GLY A 107 -8.03 8.63 -2.66
N MET A 108 -8.64 9.77 -2.98
CA MET A 108 -8.56 10.99 -2.17
C MET A 108 -8.97 10.68 -0.73
N GLU A 109 -8.24 11.26 0.22
CA GLU A 109 -8.45 11.10 1.66
C GLU A 109 -8.36 9.65 2.16
N SER A 110 -7.75 8.73 1.39
CA SER A 110 -7.63 7.33 1.82
C SER A 110 -6.72 7.17 3.03
N TYR A 111 -5.73 8.04 3.20
CA TYR A 111 -4.84 8.03 4.37
C TYR A 111 -5.61 8.39 5.64
N GLU A 112 -6.33 9.51 5.62
CA GLU A 112 -7.15 10.00 6.74
C GLU A 112 -8.27 9.01 7.07
N ARG A 113 -8.89 8.39 6.05
CA ARG A 113 -9.87 7.31 6.26
C ARG A 113 -9.24 6.07 6.88
N ALA A 114 -8.02 5.69 6.48
CA ALA A 114 -7.31 4.57 7.10
C ALA A 114 -7.02 4.86 8.58
N GLN A 115 -6.51 6.05 8.89
CA GLN A 115 -6.24 6.47 10.27
C GLN A 115 -7.51 6.38 11.12
N LYS A 116 -8.58 7.05 10.68
CA LYS A 116 -9.86 7.08 11.40
C LYS A 116 -10.44 5.68 11.63
N ASN A 117 -10.38 4.81 10.62
CA ASN A 117 -10.91 3.45 10.77
C ASN A 117 -10.02 2.59 11.68
N ASN A 118 -8.71 2.86 11.75
CA ASN A 118 -7.79 2.08 12.57
C ASN A 118 -7.68 2.60 14.02
N GLU A 119 -8.36 3.70 14.38
CA GLU A 119 -8.40 4.20 15.76
C GLU A 119 -9.14 3.26 16.72
N ASN A 120 -10.12 2.51 16.23
CA ASN A 120 -10.92 1.59 17.03
C ASN A 120 -10.83 0.17 16.47
N LEU A 121 -9.84 -0.59 16.92
CA LEU A 121 -9.60 -1.96 16.46
C LEU A 121 -10.52 -3.01 17.08
N GLU A 122 -11.34 -2.64 18.06
CA GLU A 122 -12.31 -3.51 18.73
C GLU A 122 -13.64 -3.64 17.94
N ASP A 123 -13.69 -3.10 16.72
CA ASP A 123 -14.84 -3.20 15.82
C ASP A 123 -14.84 -4.48 14.94
N ASP A 124 -15.85 -4.60 14.06
CA ASP A 124 -16.18 -5.77 13.23
C ASP A 124 -14.95 -6.48 12.60
N ASN A 125 -14.43 -7.47 13.32
CA ASN A 125 -13.36 -8.41 12.93
C ASN A 125 -11.91 -7.86 12.94
N HIS A 126 -11.61 -6.78 13.68
CA HIS A 126 -10.25 -6.25 13.85
C HIS A 126 -9.55 -5.92 12.51
N ILE A 127 -10.30 -5.36 11.56
CA ILE A 127 -9.80 -5.11 10.20
C ILE A 127 -8.89 -3.88 10.19
N ILE A 128 -7.67 -4.04 9.69
CA ILE A 128 -6.74 -2.93 9.47
C ILE A 128 -6.84 -2.41 8.03
N TYR A 129 -7.07 -1.11 7.90
CA TYR A 129 -7.10 -0.41 6.63
C TYR A 129 -5.71 0.15 6.29
N ILE A 130 -5.23 -0.09 5.07
CA ILE A 130 -3.96 0.44 4.57
C ILE A 130 -4.21 1.28 3.33
N SER A 131 -3.88 2.58 3.40
CA SER A 131 -3.85 3.42 2.20
C SER A 131 -2.60 3.10 1.37
N ILE A 132 -2.78 2.74 0.11
CA ILE A 132 -1.67 2.44 -0.81
C ILE A 132 -1.55 3.44 -1.97
N ALA A 133 -2.50 4.36 -2.12
CA ALA A 133 -2.48 5.40 -3.16
C ALA A 133 -3.51 6.50 -2.85
N ALA A 134 -3.05 7.73 -2.60
CA ALA A 134 -3.91 8.86 -2.20
C ALA A 134 -4.48 9.68 -3.37
N CYS A 135 -3.74 9.84 -4.47
CA CYS A 135 -4.15 10.76 -5.55
C CYS A 135 -4.38 10.03 -6.87
N THR A 136 -3.40 9.26 -7.33
CA THR A 136 -3.48 8.46 -8.55
C THR A 136 -3.24 7.02 -8.20
N VAL A 137 -4.06 6.12 -8.73
CA VAL A 137 -3.94 4.68 -8.51
C VAL A 137 -3.40 4.06 -9.79
N SER A 138 -2.20 3.49 -9.71
CA SER A 138 -1.64 2.69 -10.79
C SER A 138 -2.43 1.39 -10.98
N GLN A 139 -2.34 0.80 -12.17
CA GLN A 139 -2.95 -0.50 -12.44
C GLN A 139 -2.46 -1.61 -11.49
N PHE A 140 -1.21 -1.51 -11.02
CA PHE A 140 -0.59 -2.49 -10.13
C PHE A 140 -1.11 -2.36 -8.69
N GLU A 141 -1.27 -1.13 -8.19
CA GLU A 141 -1.93 -0.87 -6.89
C GLU A 141 -3.40 -1.29 -6.92
N ALA A 142 -4.11 -0.99 -8.01
CA ALA A 142 -5.50 -1.42 -8.19
C ALA A 142 -5.61 -2.95 -8.15
N ARG A 143 -4.69 -3.65 -8.84
CA ARG A 143 -4.65 -5.11 -8.86
C ARG A 143 -4.29 -5.71 -7.49
N ALA A 144 -3.32 -5.13 -6.80
CA ALA A 144 -2.95 -5.57 -5.45
C ALA A 144 -4.12 -5.43 -4.47
N ARG A 145 -4.82 -4.30 -4.51
CA ARG A 145 -6.04 -4.07 -3.73
C ARG A 145 -7.10 -5.11 -4.03
N GLU A 146 -7.32 -5.44 -5.30
CA GLU A 146 -8.29 -6.47 -5.69
C GLU A 146 -7.93 -7.82 -5.07
N ILE A 147 -6.68 -8.27 -5.22
CA ILE A 147 -6.22 -9.59 -4.76
C ILE A 147 -6.32 -9.71 -3.24
N ILE A 148 -5.71 -8.76 -2.51
CA ILE A 148 -5.70 -8.79 -1.04
C ILE A 148 -7.12 -8.68 -0.51
N ASN A 149 -7.90 -7.70 -0.96
CA ASN A 149 -9.25 -7.50 -0.41
C ASN A 149 -10.17 -8.66 -0.75
N LYS A 150 -10.04 -9.27 -1.93
CA LYS A 150 -10.82 -10.47 -2.29
C LYS A 150 -10.45 -11.63 -1.35
N GLN A 151 -9.18 -11.92 -1.17
CA GLN A 151 -8.72 -13.00 -0.28
C GLN A 151 -9.17 -12.77 1.16
N THR A 152 -8.93 -11.57 1.71
CA THR A 152 -9.34 -11.21 3.07
C THR A 152 -10.85 -11.37 3.27
N LYS A 153 -11.67 -10.83 2.35
CA LYS A 153 -13.13 -10.96 2.44
C LYS A 153 -13.60 -12.41 2.33
N THR A 154 -12.99 -13.21 1.46
CA THR A 154 -13.30 -14.65 1.38
C THR A 154 -13.00 -15.35 2.69
N LEU A 155 -11.89 -15.04 3.35
CA LEU A 155 -11.52 -15.64 4.64
C LEU A 155 -12.49 -15.23 5.76
N ILE A 156 -12.83 -13.94 5.84
CA ILE A 156 -13.82 -13.42 6.81
C ILE A 156 -15.17 -14.11 6.62
N ASN A 157 -15.69 -14.12 5.39
CA ASN A 157 -16.99 -14.71 5.09
C ASN A 157 -17.01 -16.23 5.35
N ASN A 158 -15.94 -16.95 5.03
CA ASN A 158 -15.85 -18.38 5.31
C ASN A 158 -15.73 -18.68 6.80
N ASN A 159 -15.23 -17.74 7.61
CA ASN A 159 -15.16 -17.90 9.06
C ASN A 159 -16.51 -17.55 9.72
N SER A 160 -17.20 -16.53 9.23
CA SER A 160 -18.54 -16.16 9.73
C SER A 160 -19.60 -17.22 9.45
N LEU A 161 -19.39 -18.10 8.47
CA LEU A 161 -20.27 -19.24 8.17
C LEU A 161 -19.99 -20.48 9.05
N LYS A 162 -18.97 -20.45 9.90
CA LYS A 162 -18.62 -21.58 10.79
C LYS A 162 -19.21 -21.45 12.20
N TYR A 163 -19.89 -20.35 12.49
CA TYR A 163 -20.57 -20.04 13.75
C TYR A 163 -22.03 -19.66 13.47
#